data_AF-F9VTA9-F1
#
_entry.id   AF-F9VTA9-F1
#
_cell.length_a   1.000
_cell.length_b   1.000
_cell.length_c   1.000
_cell.angle_alpha   90.00
_cell.angle_beta   90.00
_cell.angle_gamma   90.00
#
_symmetry.space_group_name_H-M   'P 1'
#
loop_
_entity.id
_entity.type
_entity.pdbx_description
1 polymer ?
#
loop_
_entity_poly.entity_id
_entity_poly.type
_entity_poly.pdbx_seq_one_letter_code
_entity_poly.pdbx_strand_id
1 'polypeptide(L)'
;MTRVKRIRLAAAATIAVAALGGVAVGSLPADGAGVVTVADAVDPAGLYNEAQSKFANGDVAGGLAALQKALTLAPADTDALALQAIWADQMEQASVSNAALSRLRVLNPLLATTARNVISGVATAAQIVPDTTPKPVSGRVAIVVLGFGLNANGKMAPELVNRVSAGKAQSEITTAAPIVVTGGAPKNGITEAAAMKTWLVENGVDTGRILTEDKSGSTVANAQNTSEILRAKGIRDIILVTSPNHIRRGAADFGATGLRVVGTLTTATDLSKYLTPLTKDQTRGIRLEATRAARIPATHQPGALPQNLPDPGPGLLTDLGGQVLKQLLDAGSSAIGSGTEG
;
A
#
# COMPACT_ATOMS: atom_id res chain seq x y z
N MET A 1 -21.26 49.35 -56.26
CA MET A 1 -19.83 49.67 -56.49
C MET A 1 -19.33 50.24 -55.16
N THR A 2 -18.41 49.66 -54.41
CA THR A 2 -16.98 49.45 -54.71
C THR A 2 -16.37 48.53 -53.62
N ARG A 3 -15.48 47.61 -54.00
CA ARG A 3 -14.76 46.67 -53.11
C ARG A 3 -13.73 47.40 -52.24
N VAL A 4 -13.60 47.04 -50.96
CA VAL A 4 -12.47 47.43 -50.09
C VAL A 4 -11.62 46.19 -49.74
N LYS A 5 -10.33 46.26 -50.08
CA LYS A 5 -9.29 45.25 -49.87
C LYS A 5 -8.88 45.20 -48.39
N ARG A 6 -8.73 43.99 -47.83
CA ARG A 6 -8.07 43.76 -46.54
C ARG A 6 -6.57 43.54 -46.78
N ILE A 7 -5.74 44.35 -46.11
CA ILE A 7 -4.27 44.23 -46.08
C ILE A 7 -3.92 43.29 -44.91
N ARG A 8 -3.08 42.28 -45.15
CA ARG A 8 -2.48 41.44 -44.10
C ARG A 8 -1.01 41.84 -43.96
N LEU A 9 -0.60 42.26 -42.77
CA LEU A 9 0.80 42.39 -42.39
C LEU A 9 1.37 40.98 -42.15
N ALA A 10 2.50 40.67 -42.82
CA ALA A 10 3.32 39.50 -42.52
C ALA A 10 4.42 39.91 -41.54
N ALA A 11 4.47 39.28 -40.37
CA ALA A 11 5.62 39.37 -39.48
C ALA A 11 6.64 38.30 -39.89
N ALA A 12 7.83 38.74 -40.30
CA ALA A 12 8.95 37.88 -40.63
C ALA A 12 9.70 37.48 -39.34
N ALA A 13 9.78 36.18 -39.06
CA ALA A 13 10.74 35.63 -38.11
C ALA A 13 11.88 34.98 -38.91
N THR A 14 13.07 35.56 -38.81
CA THR A 14 14.32 35.07 -39.37
C THR A 14 14.75 33.77 -38.69
N ILE A 15 14.86 32.70 -39.47
CA ILE A 15 15.49 31.43 -39.06
C ILE A 15 16.91 31.41 -39.63
N ALA A 16 17.91 31.37 -38.75
CA ALA A 16 19.30 31.05 -39.12
C ALA A 16 19.50 29.54 -38.95
N VAL A 17 19.64 28.81 -40.06
CA VAL A 17 20.08 27.40 -40.08
C VAL A 17 21.38 27.34 -40.88
N ALA A 18 22.44 26.86 -40.22
CA ALA A 18 23.69 26.52 -40.86
C ALA A 18 23.50 25.30 -41.78
N ALA A 19 24.00 25.45 -43.01
CA ALA A 19 23.91 24.47 -44.08
C ALA A 19 24.77 23.22 -43.83
N LEU A 20 24.29 22.07 -44.31
CA LEU A 20 25.07 21.09 -45.08
C LEU A 20 24.13 20.08 -45.79
N GLY A 21 23.95 20.28 -47.10
CA GLY A 21 23.89 19.21 -48.13
C GLY A 21 22.62 18.36 -48.30
N GLY A 22 21.95 18.53 -49.45
CA GLY A 22 21.19 17.46 -50.11
C GLY A 22 19.78 17.82 -50.57
N VAL A 23 19.60 17.98 -51.89
CA VAL A 23 18.31 18.29 -52.55
C VAL A 23 17.51 17.01 -52.81
N ALA A 24 16.22 17.00 -52.47
CA ALA A 24 15.21 16.29 -53.25
C ALA A 24 13.86 17.01 -53.12
N VAL A 25 13.35 17.47 -54.27
CA VAL A 25 12.06 18.11 -54.47
C VAL A 25 10.96 17.03 -54.45
N GLY A 26 9.93 17.19 -53.63
CA GLY A 26 8.79 16.27 -53.55
C GLY A 26 7.54 16.97 -53.04
N SER A 27 6.51 16.97 -53.88
CA SER A 27 5.16 17.53 -53.77
C SER A 27 4.48 17.46 -52.38
N LEU A 28 3.86 18.58 -51.98
CA LEU A 28 2.80 18.62 -50.96
C LEU A 28 1.58 17.83 -51.43
N PRO A 29 0.87 17.16 -50.50
CA PRO A 29 -0.55 17.42 -50.43
C PRO A 29 -1.10 17.62 -49.01
N ALA A 30 -2.03 18.58 -48.96
CA ALA A 30 -3.29 18.60 -48.21
C ALA A 30 -3.34 18.26 -46.71
N ASP A 31 -3.80 19.27 -45.96
CA ASP A 31 -4.84 19.16 -44.94
C ASP A 31 -4.75 17.99 -43.95
N GLY A 32 -4.03 18.25 -42.86
CA GLY A 32 -4.28 17.62 -41.59
C GLY A 32 -4.06 18.66 -40.51
N ALA A 33 -5.12 19.07 -39.82
CA ALA A 33 -5.00 19.72 -38.53
C ALA A 33 -4.34 18.72 -37.58
N GLY A 34 -3.01 18.69 -37.60
CA GLY A 34 -2.21 17.95 -36.65
C GLY A 34 -2.46 18.55 -35.29
N VAL A 35 -3.26 17.87 -34.49
CA VAL A 35 -3.24 18.05 -33.04
C VAL A 35 -1.80 17.75 -32.63
N VAL A 36 -1.02 18.81 -32.39
CA VAL A 36 0.23 18.68 -31.66
C VAL A 36 -0.21 18.20 -30.28
N THR A 37 0.02 16.93 -29.98
CA THR A 37 -0.06 16.42 -28.61
C THR A 37 0.93 17.25 -27.81
N VAL A 38 0.40 18.17 -27.00
CA VAL A 38 1.17 18.81 -25.93
C VAL A 38 1.73 17.65 -25.12
N ALA A 39 3.05 17.55 -25.02
CA ALA A 39 3.68 16.53 -24.20
C ALA A 39 2.94 16.46 -22.86
N ASP A 40 2.35 15.30 -22.53
CA ASP A 40 1.61 15.12 -21.27
C ASP A 40 2.50 15.69 -20.15
N ALA A 41 2.04 16.77 -19.53
CA ALA A 41 2.80 17.40 -18.47
C ALA A 41 3.05 16.33 -17.41
N VAL A 42 4.32 16.02 -17.14
CA VAL A 42 4.68 14.98 -16.17
C VAL A 42 4.10 15.38 -14.82
N ASP A 43 3.02 14.72 -14.42
CA ASP A 43 2.34 15.03 -13.17
C ASP A 43 2.93 14.21 -12.00
N PRO A 44 2.87 14.71 -10.75
CA PRO A 44 3.39 14.00 -9.59
C PRO A 44 2.74 12.62 -9.35
N ALA A 45 1.45 12.45 -9.69
CA ALA A 45 0.72 11.21 -9.49
C ALA A 45 1.18 10.12 -10.48
N GLY A 46 1.47 10.50 -11.74
CA GLY A 46 2.07 9.65 -12.76
C GLY A 46 3.45 9.16 -12.34
N LEU A 47 4.29 10.05 -11.79
CA LEU A 47 5.61 9.68 -11.26
C LEU A 47 5.51 8.78 -10.02
N TYR A 48 4.53 9.00 -9.14
CA TYR A 48 4.22 8.10 -8.03
C TYR A 48 3.84 6.69 -8.52
N ASN A 49 2.94 6.62 -9.51
CA ASN A 49 2.50 5.36 -10.12
C ASN A 49 3.65 4.64 -10.84
N GLU A 50 4.50 5.39 -11.54
CA GLU A 50 5.73 4.88 -12.16
C GLU A 50 6.65 4.27 -11.10
N ALA A 51 6.86 4.96 -9.98
CA ALA A 51 7.69 4.45 -8.88
C ALA A 51 7.17 3.12 -8.34
N GLN A 52 5.87 3.03 -8.04
CA GLN A 52 5.23 1.80 -7.56
C GLN A 52 5.37 0.63 -8.55
N SER A 53 5.20 0.91 -9.85
CA SER A 53 5.43 -0.09 -10.92
C SER A 53 6.88 -0.57 -10.93
N LYS A 54 7.85 0.34 -10.84
CA LYS A 54 9.28 -0.01 -10.79
C LYS A 54 9.65 -0.82 -9.56
N PHE A 55 9.13 -0.47 -8.38
CA PHE A 55 9.32 -1.28 -7.17
C PHE A 55 8.77 -2.69 -7.32
N ALA A 56 7.58 -2.84 -7.92
CA ALA A 56 6.99 -4.15 -8.19
C ALA A 56 7.83 -4.99 -9.16
N ASN A 57 8.48 -4.35 -10.13
CA ASN A 57 9.36 -4.99 -11.12
C ASN A 57 10.81 -5.16 -10.66
N GLY A 58 11.14 -4.72 -9.44
CA GLY A 58 12.47 -4.87 -8.86
C GLY A 58 13.48 -3.76 -9.19
N ASP A 59 13.07 -2.74 -9.95
CA ASP A 59 13.87 -1.54 -10.24
C ASP A 59 13.73 -0.52 -9.10
N VAL A 60 14.37 -0.81 -7.96
CA VAL A 60 14.30 0.06 -6.78
C VAL A 60 14.94 1.43 -7.04
N ALA A 61 16.06 1.45 -7.76
CA ALA A 61 16.79 2.69 -8.08
C ALA A 61 15.95 3.61 -8.97
N GLY A 62 15.37 3.06 -10.05
CA GLY A 62 14.51 3.83 -10.94
C GLY A 62 13.20 4.27 -10.26
N GLY A 63 12.68 3.49 -9.30
CA GLY A 63 11.53 3.88 -8.49
C GLY A 63 11.82 5.06 -7.57
N LEU A 64 12.97 5.05 -6.88
CA LEU A 64 13.43 6.18 -6.07
C LEU A 64 13.68 7.44 -6.90
N ALA A 65 14.25 7.29 -8.10
CA ALA A 65 14.44 8.41 -9.02
C ALA A 65 13.11 9.04 -9.47
N ALA A 66 12.07 8.23 -9.71
CA ALA A 66 10.73 8.72 -10.03
C ALA A 66 10.11 9.46 -8.83
N LEU A 67 10.23 8.93 -7.60
CA LEU A 67 9.78 9.63 -6.40
C LEU A 67 10.51 10.94 -6.16
N GLN A 68 11.81 11.01 -6.43
CA GLN A 68 12.57 12.25 -6.29
C GLN A 68 12.05 13.34 -7.24
N LYS A 69 11.72 12.97 -8.49
CA LYS A 69 11.06 13.88 -9.44
C LYS A 69 9.67 14.28 -8.93
N ALA A 70 8.86 13.33 -8.44
CA ALA A 70 7.53 13.59 -7.91
C ALA A 70 7.58 14.61 -6.76
N LEU A 71 8.52 14.42 -5.82
CA LEU A 71 8.72 15.28 -4.65
C LEU A 71 9.36 16.64 -4.98
N THR A 72 9.95 16.79 -6.17
CA THR A 72 10.38 18.11 -6.67
C THR A 72 9.17 18.94 -7.10
N LEU A 73 8.18 18.28 -7.72
CA LEU A 73 6.95 18.91 -8.21
C LEU A 73 5.89 19.07 -7.10
N ALA A 74 5.78 18.10 -6.21
CA ALA A 74 4.86 18.07 -5.08
C ALA A 74 5.60 17.75 -3.76
N PRO A 75 6.32 18.72 -3.18
CA PRO A 75 7.17 18.46 -2.03
C PRO A 75 6.41 18.01 -0.77
N ALA A 76 5.12 18.34 -0.64
CA ALA A 76 4.28 17.96 0.49
C ALA A 76 3.54 16.63 0.30
N ASP A 77 3.79 15.88 -0.78
CA ASP A 77 3.17 14.57 -1.01
C ASP A 77 3.64 13.56 0.06
N THR A 78 2.76 13.26 1.01
CA THR A 78 3.06 12.41 2.16
C THR A 78 3.22 10.95 1.77
N ASP A 79 2.52 10.48 0.74
CA ASP A 79 2.60 9.09 0.29
C ASP A 79 3.90 8.86 -0.47
N ALA A 80 4.31 9.81 -1.32
CA ALA A 80 5.61 9.77 -1.99
C ALA A 80 6.77 9.83 -0.99
N LEU A 81 6.67 10.63 0.09
CA LEU A 81 7.65 10.65 1.17
C LEU A 81 7.69 9.32 1.94
N ALA A 82 6.54 8.69 2.19
CA ALA A 82 6.47 7.38 2.85
C ALA A 82 7.16 6.30 2.00
N LEU A 83 6.87 6.24 0.70
CA LEU A 83 7.55 5.32 -0.21
C LEU A 83 9.04 5.62 -0.33
N GLN A 84 9.45 6.88 -0.40
CA GLN A 84 10.86 7.24 -0.46
C GLN A 84 11.59 6.75 0.80
N ALA A 85 11.01 6.95 1.99
CA ALA A 85 11.57 6.44 3.24
C ALA A 85 11.75 4.92 3.22
N ILE A 86 10.69 4.19 2.85
CA ILE A 86 10.65 2.73 2.84
C ILE A 86 11.65 2.14 1.83
N TRP A 87 11.66 2.65 0.60
CA TRP A 87 12.48 2.07 -0.47
C TRP A 87 13.93 2.56 -0.45
N ALA A 88 14.21 3.75 0.11
CA ALA A 88 15.59 4.19 0.34
C ALA A 88 16.29 3.27 1.35
N ASP A 89 15.58 2.81 2.39
CA ASP A 89 16.15 1.80 3.29
C ASP A 89 16.50 0.52 2.51
N GLN A 90 15.72 0.08 1.52
CA GLN A 90 15.98 -1.16 0.76
C GLN A 90 17.34 -1.09 0.04
N MET A 91 17.75 0.11 -0.37
CA MET A 91 19.04 0.39 -1.00
C MET A 91 20.12 0.86 -0.03
N GLU A 92 19.89 0.73 1.28
CA GLU A 92 20.81 1.15 2.34
C GLU A 92 21.13 2.66 2.32
N GLN A 93 20.24 3.47 1.73
CA GLN A 93 20.36 4.93 1.68
C GLN A 93 19.77 5.57 2.95
N ALA A 94 20.42 5.35 4.10
CA ALA A 94 19.93 5.78 5.41
C ALA A 94 19.69 7.30 5.50
N SER A 95 20.53 8.12 4.87
CA SER A 95 20.37 9.58 4.85
C SER A 95 19.08 10.00 4.14
N VAL A 96 18.78 9.41 2.99
CA VAL A 96 17.55 9.66 2.21
C VAL A 96 16.32 9.19 2.98
N SER A 97 16.38 7.99 3.56
CA SER A 97 15.28 7.44 4.36
C SER A 97 14.97 8.33 5.58
N ASN A 98 15.98 8.74 6.32
CA ASN A 98 15.83 9.59 7.51
C ASN A 98 15.33 11.00 7.17
N ALA A 99 15.77 11.59 6.06
CA ALA A 99 15.30 12.88 5.59
C ALA A 99 13.80 12.82 5.23
N ALA A 100 13.39 11.80 4.48
CA ALA A 100 12.00 11.57 4.11
C ALA A 100 11.11 11.36 5.36
N LEU A 101 11.53 10.53 6.31
CA LEU A 101 10.83 10.33 7.58
C LEU A 101 10.73 11.61 8.41
N SER A 102 11.79 12.42 8.46
CA SER A 102 11.82 13.67 9.23
C SER A 102 10.80 14.67 8.68
N ARG A 103 10.72 14.78 7.35
CA ARG A 103 9.73 15.62 6.68
C ARG A 103 8.32 15.08 6.85
N LEU A 104 8.14 13.77 6.64
CA LEU A 104 6.85 13.11 6.80
C LEU A 104 6.33 13.26 8.23
N ARG A 105 7.19 13.22 9.26
CA ARG A 105 6.79 13.42 10.65
C ARG A 105 6.15 14.79 10.91
N VAL A 106 6.58 15.83 10.18
CA VAL A 106 6.01 17.19 10.29
C VAL A 106 4.65 17.26 9.57
N LEU A 107 4.52 16.63 8.40
CA LEU A 107 3.31 16.70 7.58
C LEU A 107 2.21 15.71 8.01
N ASN A 108 2.59 14.48 8.33
CA ASN A 108 1.70 13.39 8.72
C ASN A 108 2.42 12.43 9.70
N PRO A 109 2.39 12.70 11.02
CA PRO A 109 3.12 11.90 12.02
C PRO A 109 2.62 10.46 12.14
N LEU A 110 1.33 10.21 11.83
CA LEU A 110 0.77 8.86 11.79
C LEU A 110 1.40 8.06 10.65
N LEU A 111 1.40 8.60 9.43
CA LEU A 111 2.01 7.94 8.27
C LEU A 111 3.54 7.80 8.44
N ALA A 112 4.22 8.75 9.09
CA ALA A 112 5.63 8.60 9.45
C ALA A 112 5.87 7.42 10.40
N THR A 113 4.94 7.16 11.33
CA THR A 113 5.00 6.01 12.22
C THR A 113 4.71 4.72 11.47
N THR A 114 3.72 4.71 10.58
CA THR A 114 3.43 3.58 9.69
C THR A 114 4.63 3.23 8.81
N ALA A 115 5.28 4.21 8.16
CA ALA A 115 6.47 4.00 7.35
C ALA A 115 7.64 3.42 8.17
N ARG A 116 7.84 3.91 9.40
CA ARG A 116 8.82 3.32 10.32
C ARG A 116 8.49 1.88 10.69
N ASN A 117 7.22 1.57 10.96
CA ASN A 117 6.78 0.20 11.26
C ASN A 117 7.03 -0.74 10.08
N VAL A 118 6.85 -0.29 8.84
CA VAL A 118 7.23 -1.06 7.64
C VAL A 118 8.74 -1.31 7.62
N ILE A 119 9.55 -0.26 7.75
CA ILE A 119 11.03 -0.38 7.72
C ILE A 119 11.54 -1.33 8.81
N SER A 120 11.20 -1.06 10.07
CA SER A 120 11.67 -1.87 11.20
C SER A 120 11.04 -3.26 11.20
N GLY A 121 9.76 -3.38 10.82
CA GLY A 121 9.05 -4.65 10.77
C GLY A 121 9.66 -5.61 9.75
N VAL A 122 9.99 -5.13 8.55
CA VAL A 122 10.69 -5.92 7.53
C VAL A 122 12.08 -6.33 8.02
N ALA A 123 12.84 -5.40 8.62
CA ALA A 123 14.17 -5.69 9.15
C ALA A 123 14.16 -6.74 10.27
N THR A 124 13.26 -6.60 11.25
CA THR A 124 13.07 -7.59 12.33
C THR A 124 12.59 -8.92 11.77
N ALA A 125 11.63 -8.91 10.84
CA ALA A 125 11.10 -10.13 10.27
C ALA A 125 12.15 -10.92 9.47
N ALA A 126 13.07 -10.23 8.78
CA ALA A 126 14.19 -10.86 8.08
C ALA A 126 15.08 -11.70 9.01
N GLN A 127 15.19 -11.29 10.28
CA GLN A 127 16.02 -11.94 11.30
C GLN A 127 15.32 -13.06 12.07
N ILE A 128 14.03 -13.32 11.82
CA ILE A 128 13.33 -14.44 12.45
C ILE A 128 14.00 -15.74 12.01
N VAL A 129 14.46 -16.53 12.99
CA VAL A 129 14.83 -17.94 12.81
C VAL A 129 13.60 -18.78 13.21
N PRO A 130 12.96 -19.50 12.27
CA PRO A 130 11.73 -20.23 12.58
C PRO A 130 11.98 -21.31 13.63
N ASP A 131 11.07 -21.39 14.61
CA ASP A 131 11.11 -22.32 15.74
C ASP A 131 9.74 -22.98 15.92
N THR A 132 9.74 -24.28 16.21
CA THR A 132 8.54 -25.10 16.43
C THR A 132 8.15 -25.23 17.89
N THR A 133 8.90 -24.59 18.79
CA THR A 133 8.73 -24.71 20.24
C THR A 133 7.85 -23.57 20.77
N PRO A 134 6.69 -23.87 21.38
CA PRO A 134 5.89 -22.86 22.07
C PRO A 134 6.70 -22.17 23.17
N LYS A 135 6.59 -20.84 23.26
CA LYS A 135 7.31 -20.04 24.27
C LYS A 135 6.34 -19.21 25.12
N PRO A 136 6.58 -19.08 26.43
CA PRO A 136 5.83 -18.16 27.26
C PRO A 136 5.99 -16.73 26.76
N VAL A 137 4.89 -15.99 26.68
CA VAL A 137 4.89 -14.57 26.37
C VAL A 137 4.06 -13.85 27.42
N SER A 138 4.64 -12.82 28.02
CA SER A 138 3.99 -12.00 29.03
C SER A 138 3.11 -10.91 28.40
N GLY A 139 2.09 -10.48 29.14
CA GLY A 139 1.24 -9.35 28.75
C GLY A 139 -0.01 -9.77 27.98
N ARG A 140 -0.75 -8.76 27.49
CA ARG A 140 -2.03 -8.96 26.79
C ARG A 140 -1.78 -9.23 25.30
N VAL A 141 -1.64 -10.51 24.97
CA VAL A 141 -1.35 -10.98 23.61
C VAL A 141 -2.52 -11.75 22.99
N ALA A 142 -2.52 -11.88 21.66
CA ALA A 142 -3.34 -12.85 20.93
C ALA A 142 -2.46 -13.84 20.16
N ILE A 143 -2.93 -15.08 19.99
CA ILE A 143 -2.32 -16.06 19.09
C ILE A 143 -3.00 -15.90 17.74
N VAL A 144 -2.25 -15.64 16.67
CA VAL A 144 -2.80 -15.46 15.32
C VAL A 144 -2.32 -16.59 14.42
N VAL A 145 -3.24 -17.41 13.92
CA VAL A 145 -2.96 -18.54 13.03
C VAL A 145 -3.39 -18.20 11.61
N LEU A 146 -2.42 -18.19 10.69
CA LEU A 146 -2.65 -17.91 9.27
C LEU A 146 -3.08 -19.16 8.47
N GLY A 147 -4.08 -19.00 7.61
CA GLY A 147 -4.49 -19.99 6.59
C GLY A 147 -3.38 -20.37 5.60
N PHE A 148 -3.51 -21.54 4.98
CA PHE A 148 -2.58 -22.15 4.01
C PHE A 148 -3.28 -22.59 2.71
N GLY A 149 -4.51 -23.09 2.83
CA GLY A 149 -5.38 -23.54 1.75
C GLY A 149 -6.25 -24.72 2.18
N LEU A 150 -7.47 -24.78 1.66
CA LEU A 150 -8.29 -25.99 1.67
C LEU A 150 -8.04 -26.84 0.42
N ASN A 151 -8.21 -28.15 0.56
CA ASN A 151 -8.27 -29.08 -0.55
C ASN A 151 -9.56 -28.87 -1.37
N ALA A 152 -9.63 -29.41 -2.59
CA ALA A 152 -10.81 -29.28 -3.46
C ALA A 152 -12.10 -29.85 -2.82
N ASN A 153 -11.98 -30.80 -1.89
CA ASN A 153 -13.10 -31.37 -1.13
C ASN A 153 -13.49 -30.53 0.11
N GLY A 154 -12.88 -29.38 0.35
CA GLY A 154 -13.15 -28.51 1.51
C GLY A 154 -12.44 -28.92 2.79
N LYS A 155 -11.68 -30.03 2.80
CA LYS A 155 -10.87 -30.42 3.97
C LYS A 155 -9.61 -29.57 4.09
N MET A 156 -9.16 -29.33 5.32
CA MET A 156 -7.88 -28.68 5.57
C MET A 156 -6.73 -29.47 4.93
N ALA A 157 -5.83 -28.77 4.25
CA ALA A 157 -4.57 -29.37 3.80
C ALA A 157 -3.71 -29.79 5.02
N PRO A 158 -2.82 -30.78 4.89
CA PRO A 158 -1.98 -31.25 6.01
C PRO A 158 -1.23 -30.11 6.71
N GLU A 159 -0.71 -29.15 5.94
CA GLU A 159 0.01 -28.02 6.51
C GLU A 159 -0.90 -27.04 7.27
N LEU A 160 -2.17 -26.90 6.86
CA LEU A 160 -3.14 -26.11 7.63
C LEU A 160 -3.42 -26.77 9.00
N VAL A 161 -3.51 -28.11 9.03
CA VAL A 161 -3.64 -28.88 10.28
C VAL A 161 -2.42 -28.65 11.18
N ASN A 162 -1.20 -28.68 10.62
CA ASN A 162 0.02 -28.44 11.38
C ASN A 162 0.04 -27.03 12.00
N ARG A 163 -0.37 -26.01 11.24
CA ARG A 163 -0.44 -24.62 11.73
C ARG A 163 -1.43 -24.45 12.87
N VAL A 164 -2.65 -24.97 12.72
CA VAL A 164 -3.67 -24.87 13.79
C VAL A 164 -3.28 -25.69 15.02
N SER A 165 -2.61 -26.84 14.83
CA SER A 165 -2.06 -27.64 15.93
C SER A 165 -0.98 -26.89 16.70
N ALA A 166 -0.07 -26.20 16.00
CA ALA A 166 0.94 -25.35 16.64
C ALA A 166 0.28 -24.19 17.42
N GLY A 167 -0.73 -23.55 16.84
CA GLY A 167 -1.53 -22.52 17.53
C GLY A 167 -2.20 -23.03 18.80
N LYS A 168 -2.76 -24.24 18.75
CA LYS A 168 -3.31 -24.92 19.93
C LYS A 168 -2.22 -25.17 21.00
N ALA A 169 -1.07 -25.71 20.62
CA ALA A 169 0.04 -25.96 21.56
C ALA A 169 0.51 -24.67 22.25
N GLN A 170 0.60 -23.56 21.50
CA GLN A 170 0.86 -22.25 22.10
C GLN A 170 -0.24 -21.80 23.06
N SER A 171 -1.50 -22.11 22.76
CA SER A 171 -2.65 -21.71 23.59
C SER A 171 -2.74 -22.42 24.94
N GLU A 172 -2.06 -23.58 25.08
CA GLU A 172 -1.97 -24.35 26.32
C GLU A 172 -1.00 -23.72 27.33
N ILE A 173 0.02 -23.00 26.85
CA ILE A 173 0.94 -22.25 27.72
C ILE A 173 0.56 -20.77 27.84
N THR A 174 -0.18 -20.22 26.87
CA THR A 174 -0.75 -18.86 26.92
C THR A 174 -2.27 -18.92 27.11
N THR A 175 -2.70 -19.47 28.25
CA THR A 175 -4.09 -19.89 28.52
C THR A 175 -5.13 -18.78 28.50
N ALA A 176 -4.75 -17.52 28.72
CA ALA A 176 -5.67 -16.38 28.69
C ALA A 176 -5.77 -15.70 27.32
N ALA A 177 -4.87 -16.02 26.37
CA ALA A 177 -4.87 -15.37 25.06
C ALA A 177 -6.02 -15.87 24.18
N PRO A 178 -6.73 -14.97 23.46
CA PRO A 178 -7.60 -15.39 22.38
C PRO A 178 -6.77 -15.94 21.21
N ILE A 179 -7.36 -16.89 20.49
CA ILE A 179 -6.81 -17.44 19.25
C ILE A 179 -7.60 -16.82 18.09
N VAL A 180 -6.92 -16.05 17.24
CA VAL A 180 -7.49 -15.58 15.98
C VAL A 180 -7.07 -16.52 14.86
N VAL A 181 -8.05 -17.08 14.17
CA VAL A 181 -7.82 -17.86 12.95
C VAL A 181 -8.25 -17.02 11.75
N THR A 182 -7.38 -16.85 10.76
CA THR A 182 -7.59 -15.96 9.60
C THR A 182 -7.39 -16.69 8.27
N GLY A 183 -8.33 -16.49 7.35
CA GLY A 183 -8.34 -17.09 6.01
C GLY A 183 -9.77 -17.21 5.47
N GLY A 184 -10.09 -16.41 4.45
CA GLY A 184 -11.45 -16.16 3.98
C GLY A 184 -11.78 -16.69 2.59
N ALA A 185 -10.82 -17.23 1.85
CA ALA A 185 -11.09 -17.82 0.52
C ALA A 185 -11.85 -19.15 0.67
N PRO A 186 -13.16 -19.22 0.31
CA PRO A 186 -13.94 -20.42 0.56
C PRO A 186 -13.61 -21.52 -0.46
N LYS A 187 -13.68 -22.78 -0.02
CA LYS A 187 -13.80 -23.95 -0.91
C LYS A 187 -14.96 -24.81 -0.44
N ASN A 188 -15.84 -25.18 -1.37
CA ASN A 188 -17.11 -25.86 -1.08
C ASN A 188 -17.92 -25.15 0.02
N GLY A 189 -17.97 -23.81 -0.01
CA GLY A 189 -18.72 -23.00 0.96
C GLY A 189 -18.07 -22.88 2.34
N ILE A 190 -16.89 -23.45 2.56
CA ILE A 190 -16.18 -23.41 3.86
C ILE A 190 -14.94 -22.54 3.72
N THR A 191 -14.74 -21.58 4.63
CA THR A 191 -13.49 -20.81 4.73
C THR A 191 -12.47 -21.53 5.59
N GLU A 192 -11.18 -21.22 5.41
CA GLU A 192 -10.12 -21.78 6.24
C GLU A 192 -10.30 -21.42 7.71
N ALA A 193 -10.69 -20.18 7.99
CA ALA A 193 -10.95 -19.70 9.35
C ALA A 193 -12.09 -20.48 10.02
N ALA A 194 -13.16 -20.81 9.29
CA ALA A 194 -14.23 -21.66 9.79
C ALA A 194 -13.74 -23.09 10.08
N ALA A 195 -12.98 -23.69 9.15
CA ALA A 195 -12.44 -25.04 9.33
C ALA A 195 -11.46 -25.13 10.52
N MET A 196 -10.58 -24.13 10.68
CA MET A 196 -9.66 -24.06 11.82
C MET A 196 -10.40 -23.88 13.15
N LYS A 197 -11.47 -23.06 13.20
CA LYS A 197 -12.30 -22.90 14.39
C LYS A 197 -12.93 -24.24 14.81
N THR A 198 -13.56 -24.95 13.86
CA THR A 198 -14.17 -26.26 14.13
C THR A 198 -13.13 -27.22 14.71
N TRP A 199 -11.95 -27.30 14.08
CA TRP A 199 -10.88 -28.16 14.55
C TRP A 199 -10.40 -27.81 15.97
N LEU A 200 -10.22 -26.53 16.29
CA LEU A 200 -9.81 -26.09 17.63
C LEU A 200 -10.83 -26.50 18.70
N VAL A 201 -12.13 -26.34 18.41
CA VAL A 201 -13.21 -26.74 19.33
C VAL A 201 -13.23 -28.25 19.54
N GLU A 202 -13.16 -29.03 18.45
CA GLU A 202 -13.07 -30.50 18.51
C GLU A 202 -11.85 -30.99 19.29
N ASN A 203 -10.80 -30.17 19.37
CA ASN A 203 -9.57 -30.44 20.11
C ASN A 203 -9.52 -29.75 21.48
N GLY A 204 -10.68 -29.35 22.04
CA GLY A 204 -10.81 -28.93 23.43
C GLY A 204 -10.47 -27.47 23.73
N VAL A 205 -10.32 -26.62 22.71
CA VAL A 205 -10.21 -25.17 22.92
C VAL A 205 -11.61 -24.58 23.14
N ASP A 206 -11.77 -23.83 24.22
CA ASP A 206 -13.01 -23.10 24.50
C ASP A 206 -13.38 -22.17 23.33
N THR A 207 -14.61 -22.30 22.83
CA THR A 207 -15.16 -21.47 21.74
C THR A 207 -15.08 -19.98 22.09
N GLY A 208 -15.23 -19.59 23.36
CA GLY A 208 -15.13 -18.19 23.80
C GLY A 208 -13.75 -17.57 23.58
N ARG A 209 -12.70 -18.40 23.43
CA ARG A 209 -11.33 -17.95 23.13
C ARG A 209 -11.05 -17.80 21.65
N ILE A 210 -11.91 -18.30 20.75
CA ILE A 210 -11.62 -18.35 19.31
C ILE A 210 -12.31 -17.19 18.59
N LEU A 211 -11.52 -16.39 17.87
CA LEU A 211 -11.96 -15.34 16.98
C LEU A 211 -11.71 -15.76 15.53
N THR A 212 -12.64 -15.46 14.64
CA THR A 212 -12.58 -15.84 13.23
C THR A 212 -12.48 -14.60 12.37
N GLU A 213 -11.54 -14.59 11.43
CA GLU A 213 -11.45 -13.62 10.35
C GLU A 213 -11.56 -14.37 9.01
N ASP A 214 -12.71 -14.26 8.36
CA ASP A 214 -13.11 -15.11 7.23
C ASP A 214 -13.33 -14.32 5.92
N LYS A 215 -12.77 -13.12 5.81
CA LYS A 215 -12.93 -12.25 4.63
C LYS A 215 -11.68 -12.15 3.77
N SER A 216 -10.52 -12.52 4.31
CA SER A 216 -9.24 -12.31 3.66
C SER A 216 -8.92 -13.33 2.55
N GLY A 217 -8.55 -12.84 1.37
CA GLY A 217 -8.04 -13.64 0.25
C GLY A 217 -6.52 -13.60 0.06
N SER A 218 -5.79 -12.89 0.92
CA SER A 218 -4.33 -12.67 0.79
C SER A 218 -3.68 -12.43 2.15
N THR A 219 -2.35 -12.55 2.23
CA THR A 219 -1.58 -12.25 3.46
C THR A 219 -1.79 -10.81 3.93
N VAL A 220 -1.76 -9.86 2.98
CA VAL A 220 -2.03 -8.44 3.22
C VAL A 220 -3.40 -8.24 3.86
N ALA A 221 -4.44 -8.89 3.32
CA ALA A 221 -5.79 -8.80 3.86
C ALA A 221 -5.87 -9.47 5.25
N ASN A 222 -5.23 -10.62 5.46
CA ASN A 222 -5.18 -11.30 6.75
C ASN A 222 -4.64 -10.34 7.84
N ALA A 223 -3.53 -9.66 7.55
CA ALA A 223 -2.92 -8.71 8.48
C ALA A 223 -3.85 -7.52 8.76
N GLN A 224 -4.41 -6.91 7.71
CA GLN A 224 -5.31 -5.76 7.83
C GLN A 224 -6.56 -6.09 8.65
N ASN A 225 -7.32 -7.10 8.24
CA ASN A 225 -8.59 -7.47 8.87
C ASN A 225 -8.39 -7.99 10.29
N THR A 226 -7.35 -8.80 10.52
CA THR A 226 -7.02 -9.28 11.87
C THR A 226 -6.61 -8.12 12.79
N SER A 227 -5.86 -7.14 12.27
CA SER A 227 -5.46 -5.97 13.06
C SER A 227 -6.65 -5.13 13.51
N GLU A 228 -7.70 -5.04 12.69
CA GLU A 228 -8.94 -4.34 13.05
C GLU A 228 -9.68 -5.05 14.19
N ILE A 229 -9.81 -6.39 14.10
CA ILE A 229 -10.41 -7.23 15.15
C ILE A 229 -9.65 -7.07 16.48
N LEU A 230 -8.32 -7.11 16.45
CA LEU A 230 -7.49 -7.04 17.64
C LEU A 230 -7.48 -5.64 18.27
N ARG A 231 -7.45 -4.57 17.47
CA ARG A 231 -7.56 -3.19 17.96
C ARG A 231 -8.87 -2.94 18.69
N ALA A 232 -9.99 -3.45 18.16
CA ALA A 232 -11.29 -3.36 18.83
C ALA A 232 -11.30 -4.05 20.21
N LYS A 233 -10.39 -4.99 20.44
CA LYS A 233 -10.18 -5.68 21.72
C LYS A 233 -9.04 -5.09 22.56
N GLY A 234 -8.43 -3.98 22.15
CA GLY A 234 -7.29 -3.37 22.84
C GLY A 234 -6.03 -4.25 22.87
N ILE A 235 -5.90 -5.19 21.93
CA ILE A 235 -4.73 -6.07 21.80
C ILE A 235 -3.83 -5.52 20.70
N ARG A 236 -2.55 -5.34 21.00
CA ARG A 236 -1.52 -4.90 20.04
C ARG A 236 -0.40 -5.90 19.82
N ASP A 237 -0.31 -6.90 20.68
CA ASP A 237 0.78 -7.86 20.69
C ASP A 237 0.27 -9.21 20.22
N ILE A 238 1.00 -9.83 19.30
CA ILE A 238 0.62 -11.12 18.74
C ILE A 238 1.75 -12.13 18.81
N ILE A 239 1.35 -13.39 18.98
CA ILE A 239 2.15 -14.56 18.66
C ILE A 239 1.68 -15.03 17.29
N LEU A 240 2.54 -14.93 16.28
CA LEU A 240 2.19 -15.28 14.91
C LEU A 240 2.51 -16.76 14.63
N VAL A 241 1.54 -17.49 14.08
CA VAL A 241 1.64 -18.91 13.75
C VAL A 241 1.39 -19.15 12.27
N THR A 242 2.38 -19.68 11.56
CA THR A 242 2.27 -20.04 10.14
C THR A 242 3.39 -21.02 9.71
N SER A 243 3.57 -21.29 8.42
CA SER A 243 4.64 -22.18 7.92
C SER A 243 6.02 -21.51 7.91
N PRO A 244 7.13 -22.28 7.89
CA PRO A 244 8.48 -21.72 7.91
C PRO A 244 8.77 -20.78 6.74
N ASN A 245 8.27 -21.12 5.55
CA ASN A 245 8.40 -20.30 4.35
C ASN A 245 7.62 -18.98 4.41
N HIS A 246 6.69 -18.84 5.35
CA HIS A 246 5.71 -17.75 5.40
C HIS A 246 5.88 -16.83 6.60
N ILE A 247 6.53 -17.29 7.67
CA ILE A 247 6.57 -16.58 8.97
C ILE A 247 7.17 -15.18 8.88
N ARG A 248 8.23 -14.99 8.08
CA ARG A 248 8.87 -13.67 7.90
C ARG A 248 7.95 -12.70 7.18
N ARG A 249 7.31 -13.16 6.10
CA ARG A 249 6.37 -12.33 5.33
C ARG A 249 5.18 -11.91 6.18
N GLY A 250 4.53 -12.87 6.84
CA GLY A 250 3.43 -12.58 7.76
C GLY A 250 3.87 -11.61 8.87
N ALA A 251 5.02 -11.83 9.51
CA ALA A 251 5.47 -10.96 10.58
C ALA A 251 5.67 -9.51 10.13
N ALA A 252 6.22 -9.29 8.93
CA ALA A 252 6.37 -7.96 8.36
C ALA A 252 5.01 -7.31 8.04
N ASP A 253 4.07 -8.04 7.44
CA ASP A 253 2.73 -7.52 7.12
C ASP A 253 1.95 -7.12 8.37
N PHE A 254 1.94 -7.98 9.41
CA PHE A 254 1.33 -7.65 10.69
C PHE A 254 2.02 -6.46 11.37
N GLY A 255 3.35 -6.41 11.33
CA GLY A 255 4.14 -5.28 11.81
C GLY A 255 3.78 -3.96 11.11
N ALA A 256 3.57 -4.00 9.79
CA ALA A 256 3.20 -2.84 8.99
C ALA A 256 1.82 -2.26 9.34
N THR A 257 0.91 -3.08 9.87
CA THR A 257 -0.36 -2.57 10.44
C THR A 257 -0.15 -1.85 11.78
N GLY A 258 1.02 -1.98 12.43
CA GLY A 258 1.28 -1.42 13.76
C GLY A 258 0.93 -2.37 14.91
N LEU A 259 0.66 -3.65 14.62
CA LEU A 259 0.75 -4.71 15.63
C LEU A 259 2.21 -5.04 15.91
N ARG A 260 2.50 -5.59 17.09
CA ARG A 260 3.83 -6.06 17.49
C ARG A 260 3.85 -7.58 17.50
N VAL A 261 4.71 -8.16 16.67
CA VAL A 261 4.98 -9.61 16.68
C VAL A 261 5.96 -9.89 17.81
N VAL A 262 5.44 -10.27 18.97
CA VAL A 262 6.23 -10.52 20.19
C VAL A 262 6.66 -11.99 20.32
N GLY A 263 6.10 -12.86 19.49
CA GLY A 263 6.48 -14.26 19.37
C GLY A 263 6.12 -14.80 17.99
N THR A 264 6.86 -15.82 17.57
CA THR A 264 6.58 -16.55 16.34
C THR A 264 6.67 -18.04 16.62
N LEU A 265 5.75 -18.80 16.06
CA LEU A 265 5.76 -20.27 16.11
C LEU A 265 5.52 -20.79 14.70
N THR A 266 6.23 -21.84 14.31
CA THR A 266 6.09 -22.44 12.99
C THR A 266 5.84 -23.95 13.06
N THR A 267 5.52 -24.54 11.92
CA THR A 267 5.47 -25.99 11.71
C THR A 267 6.85 -26.56 11.39
N ALA A 268 7.00 -27.89 11.46
CA ALA A 268 8.24 -28.59 11.10
C ALA A 268 8.45 -28.73 9.57
N THR A 269 7.47 -28.31 8.77
CA THR A 269 7.45 -28.53 7.31
C THR A 269 8.59 -27.81 6.62
N ASP A 270 9.52 -28.58 6.04
CA ASP A 270 10.71 -28.06 5.35
C ASP A 270 11.55 -27.08 6.19
N LEU A 271 11.50 -27.18 7.52
CA LEU A 271 12.07 -26.19 8.44
C LEU A 271 13.54 -25.85 8.15
N SER A 272 14.35 -26.86 7.83
CA SER A 272 15.80 -26.71 7.56
C SER A 272 16.10 -25.74 6.42
N LYS A 273 15.19 -25.56 5.45
CA LYS A 273 15.36 -24.62 4.33
C LYS A 273 15.28 -23.14 4.75
N TYR A 274 14.74 -22.86 5.94
CA TYR A 274 14.38 -21.51 6.36
C TYR A 274 15.12 -21.04 7.62
N LEU A 275 16.09 -21.78 8.13
CA LEU A 275 16.82 -21.42 9.35
C LEU A 275 17.74 -20.20 9.19
N THR A 276 18.23 -19.94 7.97
CA THR A 276 19.09 -18.79 7.69
C THR A 276 18.27 -17.51 7.59
N PRO A 277 18.62 -16.44 8.34
CA PRO A 277 18.05 -15.11 8.17
C PRO A 277 18.18 -14.57 6.74
N LEU A 278 17.27 -13.68 6.35
CA LEU A 278 17.29 -13.06 5.03
C LEU A 278 18.24 -11.87 4.98
N THR A 279 18.95 -11.72 3.87
CA THR A 279 19.67 -10.48 3.54
C THR A 279 18.70 -9.39 3.11
N LYS A 280 19.15 -8.13 3.09
CA LYS A 280 18.28 -7.01 2.71
C LYS A 280 17.72 -7.17 1.31
N ASP A 281 18.51 -7.60 0.34
CA ASP A 281 18.07 -7.85 -1.04
C ASP A 281 16.94 -8.89 -1.13
N GLN A 282 17.00 -9.93 -0.29
CA GLN A 282 15.98 -10.96 -0.23
C GLN A 282 14.65 -10.47 0.37
N THR A 283 14.65 -9.31 1.04
CA THR A 283 13.44 -8.74 1.66
C THR A 283 12.60 -7.85 0.74
N ARG A 284 13.04 -7.61 -0.50
CA ARG A 284 12.34 -6.72 -1.44
C ARG A 284 10.85 -7.05 -1.61
N GLY A 285 10.54 -8.34 -1.82
CA GLY A 285 9.15 -8.79 -1.98
C GLY A 285 8.34 -8.64 -0.69
N ILE A 286 8.94 -8.94 0.46
CA ILE A 286 8.32 -8.75 1.78
C ILE A 286 8.01 -7.27 2.01
N ARG A 287 8.92 -6.37 1.63
CA ARG A 287 8.74 -4.92 1.75
C ARG A 287 7.59 -4.40 0.90
N LEU A 288 7.45 -4.92 -0.32
CA LEU A 288 6.32 -4.57 -1.19
C LEU A 288 4.98 -4.99 -0.57
N GLU A 289 4.87 -6.22 -0.06
CA GLU A 289 3.66 -6.68 0.64
C GLU A 289 3.39 -5.88 1.92
N ALA A 290 4.42 -5.63 2.74
CA ALA A 290 4.29 -4.84 3.97
C ALA A 290 3.84 -3.39 3.69
N THR A 291 4.30 -2.78 2.59
CA THR A 291 3.84 -1.45 2.15
C THR A 291 2.33 -1.47 1.82
N ARG A 292 1.84 -2.55 1.19
CA ARG A 292 0.41 -2.75 0.94
C ARG A 292 -0.37 -3.01 2.22
N ALA A 293 0.18 -3.80 3.15
CA ALA A 293 -0.41 -4.06 4.46
C ALA A 293 -0.58 -2.76 5.28
N ALA A 294 0.37 -1.83 5.16
CA ALA A 294 0.31 -0.48 5.72
C ALA A 294 -0.76 0.44 5.09
N ARG A 295 -1.49 0.00 4.05
CA ARG A 295 -2.49 0.77 3.30
C ARG A 295 -1.91 2.05 2.65
N ILE A 296 -0.61 2.08 2.34
CA ILE A 296 -0.02 3.13 1.50
C ILE A 296 -0.57 2.95 0.07
N PRO A 297 -1.08 4.00 -0.60
CA PRO A 297 -1.78 3.86 -1.87
C PRO A 297 -0.98 3.12 -2.94
N ALA A 298 -1.59 2.13 -3.59
CA ALA A 298 -0.96 1.44 -4.72
C ALA A 298 -0.83 2.36 -5.95
N THR A 299 -1.75 3.30 -6.10
CA THR A 299 -1.77 4.31 -7.17
C THR A 299 -2.32 5.64 -6.65
N HIS A 300 -1.92 6.73 -7.30
CA HIS A 300 -2.53 8.05 -7.19
C HIS A 300 -3.38 8.32 -8.44
N GLN A 301 -4.55 8.91 -8.24
CA GLN A 301 -5.40 9.37 -9.34
C GLN A 301 -4.86 10.71 -9.85
N PRO A 302 -4.62 10.87 -11.17
CA PRO A 302 -4.26 12.17 -11.74
C PRO A 302 -5.34 13.22 -11.42
N GLY A 303 -4.93 14.37 -10.88
CA GLY A 303 -5.84 15.46 -10.52
C GLY A 303 -6.58 15.30 -9.19
N ALA A 304 -6.33 14.24 -8.41
CA ALA A 304 -6.80 14.19 -7.03
C ALA A 304 -6.03 15.23 -6.20
N LEU A 305 -6.74 16.20 -5.64
CA LEU A 305 -6.19 17.06 -4.59
C LEU A 305 -5.71 16.18 -3.43
N PRO A 306 -4.62 16.55 -2.75
CA PRO A 306 -4.14 15.79 -1.60
C PRO A 306 -5.28 15.63 -0.59
N GLN A 307 -5.64 14.37 -0.28
CA GLN A 307 -6.72 14.03 0.66
C GLN A 307 -6.40 14.40 2.13
N ASN A 308 -5.34 15.16 2.37
CA ASN A 308 -4.91 15.62 3.70
C ASN A 308 -5.10 17.13 3.86
N LEU A 309 -6.30 17.63 3.54
CA LEU A 309 -6.80 18.78 4.30
C LEU A 309 -7.17 18.26 5.69
N PRO A 310 -6.67 18.88 6.78
CA PRO A 310 -6.98 18.41 8.13
C PRO A 310 -8.50 18.40 8.33
N ASP A 311 -9.01 17.24 8.73
CA ASP A 311 -10.35 17.06 9.30
C ASP A 311 -10.48 18.00 10.51
N PRO A 312 -11.38 19.01 10.50
CA PRO A 312 -11.56 19.90 11.64
C PRO A 312 -12.20 19.20 12.86
N GLY A 313 -12.49 17.90 12.76
CA GLY A 313 -13.10 17.14 13.84
C GLY A 313 -14.60 17.45 13.98
N PRO A 314 -15.34 16.63 14.75
CA PRO A 314 -16.78 16.74 14.86
C PRO A 314 -17.14 17.88 15.82
N GLY A 315 -17.27 19.10 15.29
CA GLY A 315 -17.77 20.24 16.05
C GLY A 315 -17.99 21.46 15.16
N LEU A 316 -19.24 21.93 15.11
CA LEU A 316 -19.73 23.16 14.46
C LEU A 316 -19.93 23.10 12.93
N LEU A 317 -20.97 22.39 12.52
CA LEU A 317 -21.80 22.88 11.41
C LEU A 317 -22.70 23.99 11.95
N THR A 318 -22.38 25.24 11.61
CA THR A 318 -23.34 26.22 11.08
C THR A 318 -22.62 27.47 10.53
N ASP A 319 -22.98 27.84 9.30
CA ASP A 319 -23.09 29.23 8.84
C ASP A 319 -21.92 30.07 8.30
N LEU A 320 -20.88 29.51 7.67
CA LEU A 320 -20.07 30.34 6.73
C LEU A 320 -19.55 29.67 5.45
N GLY A 321 -19.59 28.34 5.34
CA GLY A 321 -19.09 27.65 4.13
C GLY A 321 -20.07 27.59 2.95
N GLY A 322 -21.38 27.66 3.21
CA GLY A 322 -22.42 27.47 2.20
C GLY A 322 -22.70 28.69 1.32
N GLN A 323 -22.41 29.90 1.79
CA GLN A 323 -22.73 31.14 1.06
C GLN A 323 -21.65 31.51 0.03
N VAL A 324 -20.38 31.16 0.27
CA VAL A 324 -19.27 31.42 -0.65
C VAL A 324 -19.33 30.50 -1.87
N LEU A 325 -19.73 29.24 -1.69
CA LEU A 325 -19.87 28.28 -2.79
C LEU A 325 -21.07 28.62 -3.70
N LYS A 326 -22.14 29.20 -3.14
CA LYS A 326 -23.31 29.63 -3.92
C LYS A 326 -23.03 30.89 -4.75
N GLN A 327 -22.29 31.87 -4.21
CA GLN A 327 -21.88 33.07 -4.97
C GLN A 327 -20.91 32.76 -6.12
N LEU A 328 -20.07 31.73 -5.99
CA LEU A 328 -19.16 31.30 -7.06
C LEU A 328 -19.86 30.51 -8.17
N LEU A 329 -20.94 29.79 -7.84
CA LEU A 329 -21.75 29.05 -8.83
C LEU A 329 -22.74 29.97 -9.57
N ASP A 330 -23.32 30.96 -8.89
CA ASP A 330 -24.24 31.92 -9.50
C ASP A 330 -23.51 32.91 -10.45
N ALA A 331 -22.24 33.24 -10.17
CA ALA A 331 -21.41 34.09 -11.04
C ALA A 331 -20.94 33.39 -12.34
N GLY A 332 -21.05 32.07 -12.44
CA GLY A 332 -20.69 31.28 -13.62
C GLY A 332 -21.84 31.04 -14.60
N SER A 333 -23.08 31.37 -14.23
CA SER A 333 -24.26 31.02 -15.02
C SER A 333 -24.99 32.22 -15.67
N SER A 334 -24.49 33.45 -15.54
CA SER A 334 -25.14 34.66 -16.10
C SER A 334 -24.58 35.17 -17.43
N ALA A 335 -23.76 34.38 -18.14
CA ALA A 335 -23.15 34.83 -19.41
C ALA A 335 -23.46 33.94 -20.61
N ILE A 336 -24.64 33.32 -20.68
CA ILE A 336 -25.18 32.76 -21.93
C ILE A 336 -26.72 32.90 -21.92
N GLY A 337 -27.25 33.96 -22.56
CA GLY A 337 -28.65 34.01 -23.02
C GLY A 337 -29.37 35.36 -22.90
N SER A 338 -29.93 35.82 -24.04
CA SER A 338 -30.85 36.98 -24.29
C SER A 338 -30.19 38.36 -24.46
N GLY A 339 -30.47 39.19 -25.48
CA GLY A 339 -31.40 39.20 -26.63
C GLY A 339 -30.82 40.12 -27.73
N THR A 340 -31.03 39.91 -29.03
CA THR A 340 -32.18 40.35 -29.86
C THR A 340 -32.73 41.76 -29.58
N GLU A 341 -32.74 42.53 -30.68
CA GLU A 341 -33.48 43.77 -31.01
C GLU A 341 -32.80 45.13 -30.78
N GLY A 342 -32.69 45.88 -31.89
CA GLY A 342 -32.05 47.19 -32.07
C GLY A 342 -31.54 47.37 -33.49
#